data_AF-A0A968V2D4-F1
#
_entry.id   AF-A0A968V2D4-F1
#
_cell.length_a   1.000
_cell.length_b   1.000
_cell.length_c   1.000
_cell.angle_alpha   90.00
_cell.angle_beta   90.00
_cell.angle_gamma   90.00
#
_symmetry.space_group_name_H-M   'P 1'
#
loop_
_entity.id
_entity.type
_entity.pdbx_description
1 polymer ?
#
loop_
_entity_poly.entity_id
_entity_poly.type
_entity_poly.pdbx_seq_one_letter_code
_entity_poly.pdbx_strand_id
1 'polypeptide(L)'
;MSVFSTIDRIALIALINALERGRLCSPFSEVNLSPYLPNLVVKAVSLELNNLVKNGMTQPQLVYLLRCIFEERNQNSSSDKAIELLQQQPRALPASGERREECERV
;
A
#
# COMPACT_ATOMS: atom_id res chain seq x y z
N MET A 1 13.59 3.24 -4.01
CA MET A 1 12.25 2.78 -3.62
C MET A 1 12.17 2.88 -2.11
N SER A 2 11.26 3.69 -1.56
CA SER A 2 11.18 3.90 -0.11
C SER A 2 10.72 2.63 0.61
N VAL A 3 11.35 2.28 1.73
CA VAL A 3 10.94 1.12 2.56
C VAL A 3 9.52 1.28 3.11
N PHE A 4 9.03 2.52 3.21
CA PHE A 4 7.66 2.81 3.64
C PHE A 4 6.59 2.41 2.60
N SER A 5 6.97 2.27 1.34
CA SER A 5 6.07 1.85 0.25
C SER A 5 5.75 0.35 0.27
N THR A 6 6.54 -0.47 0.98
CA THR A 6 6.29 -1.92 1.09
C THR A 6 5.48 -2.28 2.34
N ILE A 7 5.27 -1.32 3.25
CA ILE A 7 4.48 -1.50 4.47
C ILE A 7 2.99 -1.56 4.12
N ASP A 8 2.25 -2.44 4.79
CA ASP A 8 0.80 -2.51 4.72
C ASP A 8 0.13 -1.21 5.24
N ARG A 9 -1.05 -0.91 4.71
CA ARG A 9 -1.81 0.31 5.08
C ARG A 9 -2.14 0.36 6.57
N ILE A 10 -2.52 -0.77 7.17
CA ILE A 10 -2.87 -0.85 8.60
C ILE A 10 -1.63 -0.65 9.46
N ALA A 11 -0.52 -1.29 9.07
CA ALA A 11 0.76 -1.17 9.77
C ALA A 11 1.31 0.28 9.72
N LEU A 12 1.14 0.98 8.58
CA LEU A 12 1.53 2.38 8.46
C LEU A 12 0.70 3.30 9.38
N ILE A 13 -0.63 3.10 9.46
CA ILE A 13 -1.49 3.84 10.39
C ILE A 13 -1.09 3.58 11.85
N ALA A 14 -0.81 2.32 12.20
CA ALA A 14 -0.40 1.94 13.55
C ALA A 14 0.91 2.64 13.95
N LEU A 15 1.88 2.70 13.03
CA LEU A 15 3.15 3.40 13.22
C LEU A 15 2.96 4.91 13.43
N ILE A 16 2.17 5.57 12.57
CA ILE A 16 1.86 7.01 12.69
C ILE A 16 1.24 7.31 14.05
N ASN A 17 0.21 6.56 14.43
CA ASN A 17 -0.48 6.74 15.71
C ASN A 17 0.45 6.55 16.92
N ALA A 18 1.38 5.60 16.85
CA ALA A 18 2.32 5.34 17.92
C ALA A 18 3.37 6.46 18.06
N LEU A 19 3.82 7.04 16.95
CA LEU A 19 4.70 8.21 16.93
C LEU A 19 3.98 9.47 17.43
N GLU A 20 2.73 9.71 17.02
CA GLU A 20 1.96 10.88 17.44
C GLU A 20 1.66 10.90 18.93
N ARG A 21 1.37 9.72 19.50
CA ARG A 21 1.08 9.57 20.93
C ARG A 21 2.35 9.54 21.80
N GLY A 22 3.53 9.70 21.21
CA GLY A 22 4.81 9.61 21.92
C GLY A 22 5.13 8.22 22.48
N ARG A 23 4.43 7.17 22.01
CA ARG A 23 4.70 5.78 22.41
C ARG A 23 5.97 5.23 21.75
N LEU A 24 6.30 5.77 20.57
CA LEU A 24 7.54 5.54 19.87
C LEU A 24 8.34 6.83 19.81
N CYS A 25 9.59 6.77 20.25
CA CYS A 25 10.55 7.86 20.22
C CYS A 25 11.90 7.31 19.77
N SER A 26 12.75 8.19 19.22
CA SER A 26 14.14 7.84 18.93
C SER A 26 14.91 7.50 20.21
N PRO A 27 15.81 6.50 20.20
CA PRO A 27 16.18 5.65 19.06
C PRO A 27 15.15 4.55 18.76
N PHE A 28 14.91 4.31 17.47
CA PHE A 28 14.00 3.25 17.03
C PHE A 28 14.74 1.91 17.01
N SER A 29 14.12 0.85 17.53
CA SER A 29 14.69 -0.50 17.55
C SER A 29 13.74 -1.49 16.93
N GLU A 30 14.24 -2.64 16.49
CA GLU A 30 13.35 -3.68 15.96
C GLU A 30 12.36 -4.16 17.02
N VAL A 31 12.80 -4.22 18.29
CA VAL A 31 11.97 -4.64 19.42
C VAL A 31 10.81 -3.67 19.64
N ASN A 32 11.05 -2.36 19.66
CA ASN A 32 9.99 -1.38 19.90
C ASN A 32 9.02 -1.22 18.71
N LEU A 33 9.47 -1.52 17.49
CA LEU A 33 8.66 -1.46 16.27
C LEU A 33 7.91 -2.77 15.96
N SER A 34 8.35 -3.91 16.48
CA SER A 34 7.74 -5.24 16.25
C SER A 34 6.24 -5.34 16.56
N PRO A 35 5.65 -4.59 17.53
CA PRO A 35 4.20 -4.63 17.75
C PRO A 35 3.39 -3.93 16.65
N TYR A 36 4.03 -3.10 15.83
CA TYR A 36 3.37 -2.25 14.82
C TYR A 36 3.69 -2.69 13.39
N LEU A 37 4.80 -3.41 13.19
CA LEU A 37 5.33 -3.75 11.88
C LEU A 37 5.61 -5.25 11.76
N PRO A 38 5.37 -5.86 10.59
CA PRO A 38 5.79 -7.23 10.32
C PRO A 38 7.31 -7.41 10.42
N ASN A 39 7.76 -8.58 10.90
CA ASN A 39 9.18 -8.93 11.05
C ASN A 39 9.99 -8.78 9.75
N LEU A 40 9.36 -8.95 8.58
CA LEU A 40 10.03 -8.81 7.29
C LEU A 40 10.51 -7.38 7.00
N VAL A 41 9.79 -6.38 7.51
CA VAL A 41 10.05 -4.96 7.21
C VAL A 41 10.60 -4.18 8.42
N VAL A 42 10.43 -4.71 9.64
CA VAL A 42 10.77 -4.02 10.89
C VAL A 42 12.23 -3.52 10.93
N LYS A 43 13.17 -4.34 10.44
CA LYS A 43 14.60 -4.00 10.38
C LYS A 43 14.89 -2.87 9.40
N ALA A 44 14.29 -2.92 8.22
CA ALA A 44 14.49 -1.91 7.19
C ALA A 44 13.90 -0.57 7.64
N VAL A 45 12.72 -0.61 8.27
CA VAL A 45 12.02 0.58 8.77
C VAL A 45 12.73 1.18 9.97
N SER A 46 13.24 0.36 10.90
CA SER A 46 14.00 0.87 12.05
C SER A 46 15.26 1.60 11.61
N LEU A 47 15.98 1.06 10.62
CA LEU A 47 17.19 1.66 10.07
C LEU A 47 16.87 3.00 9.38
N GLU A 48 15.81 3.03 8.57
CA GLU A 48 15.41 4.25 7.86
C GLU A 48 14.94 5.36 8.81
N LEU A 49 14.09 5.03 9.79
CA LEU A 49 13.62 6.02 10.78
C LEU A 49 14.79 6.62 11.57
N ASN A 50 15.76 5.79 11.98
CA ASN A 50 16.96 6.29 12.64
C ASN A 50 17.83 7.14 11.71
N ASN A 51 17.94 6.80 10.42
CA ASN A 51 18.66 7.63 9.46
C ASN A 51 18.00 9.00 9.29
N LEU A 52 16.67 9.06 9.21
CA LEU A 52 15.94 10.32 9.11
C LEU A 52 16.16 11.20 10.35
N VAL A 53 16.16 10.62 11.56
CA VAL A 53 16.49 11.35 12.79
C VAL A 53 17.94 11.82 12.80
N LYS A 54 18.89 10.97 12.37
CA LYS A 54 20.31 11.35 12.24
C LYS A 54 20.50 12.51 11.26
N ASN A 55 19.67 12.59 10.22
CA ASN A 55 19.65 13.69 9.26
C ASN A 55 18.90 14.93 9.77
N GLY A 56 18.48 14.96 11.04
CA GLY A 56 17.88 16.12 11.68
C GLY A 56 16.35 16.17 11.63
N MET A 57 15.66 15.12 11.15
CA MET A 57 14.20 15.10 11.23
C MET A 57 13.73 14.93 12.67
N THR A 58 12.86 15.86 13.08
CA THR A 58 12.16 15.79 14.36
C THR A 58 10.99 14.81 14.29
N GLN A 59 10.54 14.33 15.45
CA GLN A 59 9.40 13.41 15.53
C GLN A 59 8.11 13.94 14.86
N PRO A 60 7.72 15.23 15.03
CA PRO A 60 6.58 15.78 14.28
C PRO A 60 6.78 15.75 12.76
N GLN A 61 8.00 15.98 12.27
CA GLN A 61 8.31 15.90 10.83
C GLN A 61 8.27 14.46 10.31
N LEU A 62 8.69 13.47 11.10
CA LEU A 62 8.55 12.05 10.77
C LEU A 62 7.07 11.66 10.64
N VAL A 63 6.25 12.06 11.62
CA VAL A 63 4.80 11.84 11.57
C VAL A 63 4.20 12.45 10.31
N TYR A 64 4.53 13.70 10.02
CA TYR A 64 4.05 14.40 8.84
C TYR A 64 4.45 13.69 7.54
N LEU A 65 5.71 13.27 7.41
CA LEU A 65 6.20 12.52 6.25
C LEU A 65 5.43 11.20 6.07
N LEU A 66 5.24 10.42 7.14
CA LEU A 66 4.49 9.17 7.07
C LEU A 66 3.01 9.40 6.69
N ARG A 67 2.41 10.52 7.14
CA ARG A 67 1.06 10.94 6.71
C ARG A 67 1.01 11.27 5.23
N CYS A 68 1.98 12.02 4.69
CA CYS A 68 2.06 12.30 3.26
C CYS A 68 2.15 11.01 2.44
N ILE A 69 2.99 10.05 2.86
CA ILE A 69 3.11 8.74 2.19
C ILE A 69 1.78 7.99 2.24
N PHE A 70 1.07 8.03 3.37
CA PHE A 70 -0.24 7.39 3.49
C PHE A 70 -1.29 8.02 2.56
N GLU A 71 -1.33 9.35 2.47
CA GLU A 71 -2.24 10.10 1.61
C GLU A 71 -1.96 9.86 0.13
N GLU A 72 -0.69 9.88 -0.26
CA GLU A 72 -0.25 9.58 -1.63
C GLU A 72 -0.74 8.18 -2.06
N ARG A 73 -0.61 7.19 -1.17
CA ARG A 73 -1.08 5.82 -1.46
C ARG A 73 -2.60 5.74 -1.59
N ASN A 74 -3.35 6.53 -0.81
CA ASN A 74 -4.82 6.55 -0.94
C ASN A 74 -5.28 7.15 -2.26
N GLN A 75 -4.60 8.19 -2.73
CA GLN A 75 -4.93 8.82 -4.00
C GLN A 75 -4.56 7.92 -5.18
N ASN A 76 -3.37 7.28 -5.16
CA ASN A 76 -2.93 6.38 -6.23
C ASN A 76 -3.71 5.07 -6.29
N SER A 77 -4.24 4.58 -5.17
CA SER A 77 -5.10 3.38 -5.16
C SER A 77 -6.40 3.58 -5.96
N SER A 78 -6.86 4.82 -6.12
CA SER A 78 -8.13 5.13 -6.80
C SER A 78 -8.01 5.07 -8.33
N SER A 79 -6.85 5.43 -8.88
CA SER A 79 -6.56 5.29 -10.31
C SER A 79 -6.32 3.84 -10.72
N ASP A 80 -5.60 3.06 -9.92
CA ASP A 80 -5.34 1.64 -10.24
C ASP A 80 -6.62 0.81 -10.21
N LYS A 81 -7.53 1.06 -9.27
CA LYS A 81 -8.83 0.37 -9.19
C LYS A 81 -9.75 0.71 -10.37
N ALA A 82 -9.67 1.92 -10.90
CA ALA A 82 -10.43 2.32 -12.08
C ALA A 82 -9.93 1.61 -13.35
N ILE A 83 -8.61 1.42 -13.48
CA ILE A 83 -8.00 0.67 -14.58
C ILE A 83 -8.36 -0.83 -14.48
N GLU A 84 -8.31 -1.40 -13.28
CA GLU A 84 -8.67 -2.81 -13.05
C GLU A 84 -10.14 -3.09 -13.35
N LEU A 85 -11.07 -2.20 -12.98
CA LEU A 85 -12.49 -2.34 -13.28
C LEU A 85 -12.81 -2.23 -14.79
N LEU A 86 -12.07 -1.41 -15.54
CA LEU A 86 -12.23 -1.31 -17.00
C LEU A 86 -11.74 -2.56 -17.73
N GLN A 87 -10.78 -3.29 -17.15
CA GLN A 87 -10.25 -4.53 -17.72
C GLN A 87 -11.13 -5.76 -17.44
N GLN A 88 -12.08 -5.67 -16.51
CA GLN A 88 -13.03 -6.77 -16.22
C GLN A 88 -14.29 -6.74 -17.10
N GLN A 89 -14.32 -5.99 -18.21
CA GLN A 89 -15.40 -6.12 -19.18
C GLN A 89 -15.29 -7.48 -19.91
N PRO A 90 -16.24 -8.42 -19.73
CA PRO A 90 -16.25 -9.62 -20.55
C PRO A 90 -16.66 -9.21 -21.96
N ARG A 91 -15.75 -9.39 -22.92
CA ARG A 91 -16.08 -9.41 -24.35
C ARG A 91 -17.01 -10.59 -24.60
N ALA A 92 -18.32 -10.36 -24.53
CA ALA A 92 -19.32 -11.30 -25.01
C ALA A 92 -20.46 -10.51 -25.68
N LEU A 93 -20.27 -10.20 -26.95
CA LEU A 93 -21.37 -9.96 -27.89
C LEU A 93 -21.44 -11.19 -28.81
N PRO A 94 -22.33 -12.17 -28.58
CA PRO A 94 -22.80 -12.99 -29.68
C PRO A 94 -23.80 -12.14 -30.47
N ALA A 95 -23.40 -11.75 -31.68
CA ALA A 95 -24.28 -11.13 -32.65
C ALA A 95 -25.45 -12.08 -32.95
N SER A 96 -26.66 -11.54 -32.87
CA SER A 96 -27.88 -12.23 -33.27
C SER A 96 -27.88 -12.56 -34.77
N GLY A 97 -27.95 -13.85 -35.07
CA GLY A 97 -28.78 -14.41 -36.15
C GLY A 97 -28.22 -14.45 -37.57
N GLU A 98 -27.93 -15.67 -38.05
CA GLU A 98 -28.27 -16.09 -39.42
C GLU A 98 -28.75 -17.55 -39.41
N ARG A 99 -29.96 -17.77 -39.96
CA ARG A 99 -30.54 -19.08 -40.32
C ARG A 99 -29.92 -19.54 -41.64
N ARG A 100 -29.71 -20.85 -41.81
CA ARG A 100 -30.04 -21.71 -42.99
C ARG A 100 -29.43 -23.11 -42.78
N GLU A 101 -30.26 -24.16 -42.73
CA GLU A 101 -30.44 -25.20 -43.80
C GLU A 101 -29.16 -26.03 -44.01
N GLU A 102 -29.10 -27.35 -44.20
CA GLU A 102 -29.95 -28.55 -44.16
C GLU A 102 -28.97 -29.73 -44.45
N CYS A 103 -29.43 -30.98 -44.32
CA CYS A 103 -28.87 -32.22 -44.90
C CYS A 103 -27.85 -33.12 -44.13
N GLU A 104 -28.39 -34.28 -43.70
CA GLU A 104 -27.90 -35.66 -43.98
C GLU A 104 -26.63 -36.20 -43.27
N ARG A 105 -26.54 -37.43 -42.71
CA ARG A 105 -27.27 -38.71 -42.88
C ARG A 105 -27.24 -39.55 -41.59
N VAL A 106 -28.30 -40.34 -41.38
CA VAL A 106 -28.24 -41.73 -40.87
C VAL A 106 -28.80 -42.63 -41.97
#